data_AF-A0A957DLC5-F1
#
_entry.id   AF-A0A957DLC5-F1
#
_cell.length_a   1.000
_cell.length_b   1.000
_cell.length_c   1.000
_cell.angle_alpha   90.00
_cell.angle_beta   90.00
_cell.angle_gamma   90.00
#
_symmetry.space_group_name_H-M   'P 1'
#
loop_
_entity.id
_entity.type
_entity.pdbx_description
1 polymer ?
#
loop_
_entity_poly.entity_id
_entity_poly.type
_entity_poly.pdbx_seq_one_letter_code
_entity_poly.pdbx_strand_id
1 'polypeptide(L)'
;MSQSILSDDLYRPDFPSLGLFSTWFGVALIGLTAVFQAGQSSRGGYWAQPLVEGLQFVLLALILASLFYLPFRADRGVKWAALPLAINVGTLIIVQLVPFADLWETLRFRSRVSQYEAVAQMVESGELLPSESGVINLPEAYRYLSADNGRIWAKTDAETLSLFFFTERNAPRNFAGYLYRSDNNPPQQGDFFGRWRYVVQKQAHWYFCISE
;
A
#
# COMPACT_ATOMS: atom_id res chain seq x y z
N MET A 1 41.39 24.63 49.82
CA MET A 1 39.98 24.20 50.00
C MET A 1 39.15 24.94 48.96
N SER A 2 38.54 24.20 48.02
CA SER A 2 37.44 24.62 47.12
C SER A 2 37.78 25.69 46.04
N GLN A 3 37.44 25.63 44.76
CA GLN A 3 36.60 24.74 43.96
C GLN A 3 37.17 24.72 42.53
N SER A 4 37.78 23.62 42.11
CA SER A 4 37.68 23.15 40.73
C SER A 4 36.44 22.24 40.68
N ILE A 5 35.81 22.08 39.51
CA ILE A 5 34.61 21.27 39.23
C ILE A 5 33.35 22.13 39.13
N LEU A 6 33.17 22.75 37.96
CA LEU A 6 31.86 23.02 37.35
C LEU A 6 32.07 23.48 35.89
N SER A 7 32.65 22.61 35.07
CA SER A 7 32.71 22.82 33.62
C SER A 7 32.47 21.55 32.79
N ASP A 8 31.99 20.46 33.42
CA ASP A 8 31.69 19.20 32.72
C ASP A 8 30.19 19.02 32.38
N ASP A 9 29.32 19.94 32.79
CA ASP A 9 27.86 19.75 32.76
C ASP A 9 27.12 20.22 31.50
N LEU A 10 27.81 20.42 30.37
CA LEU A 10 27.14 20.74 29.10
C LEU A 10 27.70 20.00 27.89
N TYR A 11 28.13 18.74 28.08
CA TYR A 11 28.23 17.82 26.94
C TYR A 11 26.80 17.47 26.47
N ARG A 12 26.20 18.34 25.65
CA ARG A 12 25.08 17.93 24.81
C ARG A 12 25.69 17.05 23.73
N PRO A 13 25.37 15.75 23.65
CA PRO A 13 25.77 14.95 22.51
C PRO A 13 25.11 15.58 21.29
N ASP A 14 25.87 16.34 20.51
CA ASP A 14 25.41 16.89 19.25
C ASP A 14 24.93 15.73 18.41
N PHE A 15 23.61 15.66 18.22
CA PHE A 15 23.01 14.70 17.32
C PHE A 15 23.77 14.85 16.00
N PRO A 16 24.39 13.77 15.47
CA PRO A 16 25.17 13.89 14.25
C PRO A 16 24.30 14.59 13.21
N SER A 17 24.76 15.72 12.66
CA SER A 17 24.02 16.43 11.60
C SER A 17 23.62 15.47 10.47
N LEU A 18 24.50 14.50 10.20
CA LEU A 18 24.29 13.38 9.28
C LEU A 18 23.17 12.42 9.72
N GLY A 19 23.00 12.19 11.03
CA GLY A 19 21.90 11.42 11.60
C GLY A 19 20.56 12.13 11.48
N LEU A 20 20.50 13.42 11.80
CA LEU A 20 19.28 14.24 11.63
C LEU A 20 18.86 14.29 10.15
N PHE A 21 19.83 14.52 9.25
CA PHE A 21 19.60 14.49 7.81
C PHE A 21 19.11 13.11 7.34
N SER A 22 19.76 12.03 7.78
CA SER A 22 19.36 10.65 7.44
C SER A 22 17.94 10.33 7.91
N THR A 23 17.53 10.80 9.09
CA THR A 23 16.16 10.64 9.58
C THR A 23 15.15 11.33 8.67
N TRP A 24 15.35 12.62 8.37
CA TRP A 24 14.43 13.37 7.50
C TRP A 24 14.39 12.81 6.09
N PHE A 25 15.55 12.46 5.52
CA PHE A 25 15.64 11.83 4.22
C PHE A 25 14.92 10.47 4.20
N GLY A 26 15.13 9.63 5.21
CA GLY A 26 14.48 8.33 5.32
C GLY A 26 12.97 8.44 5.46
N VAL A 27 12.48 9.36 6.30
CA VAL A 27 11.03 9.65 6.43
C VAL A 27 10.44 10.14 5.11
N ALA A 28 11.10 11.07 4.43
CA ALA A 28 10.65 11.57 3.14
C ALA A 28 10.61 10.46 2.08
N LEU A 29 11.65 9.61 2.03
CA LEU A 29 11.72 8.49 1.11
C LEU A 29 10.62 7.46 1.37
N ILE A 30 10.38 7.09 2.62
CA ILE A 30 9.28 6.18 3.00
C ILE A 30 7.93 6.78 2.61
N GLY A 31 7.69 8.06 2.94
CA GLY A 31 6.45 8.74 2.61
C GLY A 31 6.20 8.84 1.11
N LEU A 32 7.21 9.24 0.33
CA LEU A 32 7.14 9.29 -1.13
C LEU A 32 6.89 7.90 -1.72
N THR A 33 7.61 6.88 -1.25
CA THR A 33 7.42 5.49 -1.69
C THR A 33 5.98 5.03 -1.42
N ALA A 34 5.46 5.29 -0.22
CA ALA A 34 4.09 4.92 0.15
C ALA A 34 3.05 5.61 -0.74
N VAL A 35 3.19 6.92 -0.98
CA VAL A 35 2.29 7.70 -1.85
C VAL A 35 2.36 7.21 -3.29
N PHE A 36 3.56 6.93 -3.81
CA PHE A 36 3.71 6.45 -5.18
C PHE A 36 3.14 5.05 -5.35
N GLN A 37 3.44 4.11 -4.46
CA GLN A 37 2.86 2.76 -4.52
C GLN A 37 1.33 2.80 -4.41
N ALA A 38 0.76 3.69 -3.60
CA ALA A 38 -0.69 3.89 -3.49
C ALA A 38 -1.33 4.49 -4.75
N GLY A 39 -0.59 5.32 -5.50
CA GLY A 39 -1.05 5.96 -6.73
C GLY A 39 -0.86 5.10 -7.98
N GLN A 40 0.12 4.21 -7.99
CA GLN A 40 0.45 3.33 -9.12
C GLN A 40 -0.64 2.30 -9.44
N SER A 41 -1.44 1.88 -8.45
CA SER A 41 -2.62 1.04 -8.68
C SER A 41 -3.56 1.76 -9.66
N SER A 42 -3.89 3.03 -9.41
CA SER A 42 -4.97 3.72 -10.12
C SER A 42 -4.64 4.21 -11.55
N ARG A 43 -3.36 4.40 -11.93
CA ARG A 43 -2.96 4.98 -13.23
C ARG A 43 -1.56 4.51 -13.66
N GLY A 44 -1.48 3.62 -14.66
CA GLY A 44 -0.29 3.34 -15.49
C GLY A 44 1.07 3.75 -14.92
N GLY A 45 1.46 3.14 -13.80
CA GLY A 45 2.40 3.63 -12.78
C GLY A 45 3.88 3.84 -13.15
N TYR A 46 4.24 3.82 -14.44
CA TYR A 46 5.63 3.76 -14.89
C TYR A 46 6.41 5.08 -14.81
N TRP A 47 5.72 6.22 -14.66
CA TRP A 47 6.39 7.54 -14.72
C TRP A 47 7.14 7.92 -13.43
N ALA A 48 6.71 7.40 -12.27
CA ALA A 48 7.32 7.74 -10.97
C ALA A 48 8.40 6.74 -10.53
N GLN A 49 8.50 5.58 -11.20
CA GLN A 49 9.47 4.55 -10.87
C GLN A 49 10.94 5.03 -10.93
N PRO A 50 11.37 5.81 -11.94
CA PRO A 50 12.74 6.32 -12.00
C PRO A 50 13.10 7.25 -10.84
N LEU A 51 12.11 7.97 -10.28
CA LEU A 51 12.34 8.85 -9.13
C LEU A 51 12.59 8.05 -7.86
N VAL A 52 11.82 6.99 -7.62
CA VAL A 52 12.01 6.11 -6.45
C VAL A 52 13.36 5.41 -6.53
N GLU A 53 13.71 4.87 -7.70
CA GLU A 53 15.03 4.26 -7.94
C GLU A 53 16.17 5.27 -7.71
N GLY A 54 16.03 6.50 -8.23
CA GLY A 54 16.99 7.58 -7.98
C GLY A 54 17.19 7.89 -6.49
N LEU A 55 16.11 7.97 -5.71
CA LEU A 55 16.21 8.19 -4.27
C LEU A 55 16.80 6.98 -3.52
N GLN A 56 16.58 5.76 -3.99
CA GLN A 56 17.24 4.57 -3.44
C GLN A 56 18.75 4.60 -3.69
N PHE A 57 19.22 5.07 -4.85
CA PHE A 57 20.65 5.29 -5.09
C PHE A 57 21.25 6.30 -4.11
N VAL A 58 20.52 7.40 -3.82
CA VAL A 58 20.95 8.37 -2.80
C VAL A 58 21.01 7.70 -1.41
N LEU A 59 20.04 6.86 -1.06
CA LEU A 59 20.07 6.09 0.20
C LEU A 59 21.30 5.17 0.28
N LEU A 60 21.63 4.46 -0.79
CA LEU A 60 22.83 3.61 -0.86
C LEU A 60 24.12 4.45 -0.70
N ALA A 61 24.18 5.62 -1.34
CA ALA A 61 25.30 6.55 -1.16
C ALA A 61 25.42 7.02 0.30
N LEU A 62 24.31 7.29 0.99
CA LEU A 62 24.30 7.65 2.42
C LEU A 62 24.74 6.49 3.33
N ILE A 63 24.36 5.25 3.00
CA ILE A 63 24.84 4.04 3.71
C ILE A 63 26.37 3.93 3.55
N LEU A 64 26.89 4.05 2.32
CA LEU A 64 28.32 4.00 2.05
C LEU A 64 29.06 5.12 2.78
N ALA A 65 28.57 6.37 2.69
CA ALA A 65 29.14 7.50 3.41
C ALA A 65 29.16 7.26 4.93
N SER A 66 28.09 6.68 5.49
CA SER A 66 28.01 6.34 6.91
C SER A 66 29.01 5.24 7.30
N LEU A 67 29.24 4.25 6.43
CA LEU A 67 30.25 3.20 6.63
C LEU A 67 31.67 3.77 6.62
N PHE A 68 31.98 4.66 5.67
CA PHE A 68 33.28 5.34 5.63
C PHE A 68 33.49 6.30 6.79
N TYR A 69 32.42 6.89 7.33
CA TYR A 69 32.48 7.83 8.45
C TYR A 69 32.73 7.16 9.80
N LEU A 70 32.27 5.92 9.99
CA LEU A 70 32.44 5.14 11.22
C LEU A 70 33.89 5.06 11.74
N PRO A 71 34.90 4.66 10.94
CA PRO A 71 36.28 4.55 11.42
C PRO A 71 36.87 5.90 11.86
N PHE A 72 36.50 7.01 11.22
CA PHE A 72 36.99 8.35 11.60
C PHE A 72 36.34 8.91 12.88
N ARG A 73 35.22 8.34 13.34
CA ARG A 73 34.49 8.80 14.54
C ARG A 73 34.46 7.77 15.67
N ALA A 74 35.01 6.57 15.45
CA ALA A 74 35.06 5.49 16.44
C ALA A 74 35.67 5.95 17.77
N ASP A 75 36.67 6.83 17.71
CA ASP A 75 37.38 7.38 18.88
C ASP A 75 36.51 8.27 19.79
N ARG A 76 35.36 8.78 19.31
CA ARG A 76 34.45 9.64 20.06
C ARG A 76 33.15 8.95 20.49
N GLY A 77 33.07 7.62 20.33
CA GLY A 77 31.92 6.81 20.75
C GLY A 77 31.13 6.21 19.59
N VAL A 78 31.26 4.89 19.43
CA VAL A 78 30.69 4.09 18.33
C VAL A 78 29.16 4.18 18.24
N LYS A 79 28.45 4.28 19.38
CA LYS A 79 26.97 4.27 19.42
C LYS A 79 26.35 5.43 18.62
N TRP A 80 26.90 6.63 18.74
CA TRP A 80 26.40 7.82 18.04
C TRP A 80 26.88 7.89 16.59
N ALA A 81 28.06 7.34 16.30
CA ALA A 81 28.59 7.24 14.94
C ALA A 81 27.83 6.22 14.08
N ALA A 82 27.28 5.16 14.69
CA ALA A 82 26.50 4.12 14.00
C ALA A 82 25.04 4.49 13.77
N LEU A 83 24.51 5.52 14.44
CA LEU A 83 23.11 5.91 14.36
C LEU A 83 22.64 6.23 12.92
N PRO A 84 23.37 7.01 12.10
CA PRO A 84 22.95 7.28 10.73
C PRO A 84 22.95 6.02 9.86
N LEU A 85 23.92 5.13 10.06
CA LEU A 85 23.95 3.83 9.38
C LEU A 85 22.70 3.01 9.73
N ALA A 86 22.37 2.91 11.02
CA ALA A 86 21.19 2.19 11.48
C ALA A 86 19.90 2.76 10.90
N ILE A 87 19.76 4.09 10.84
CA ILE A 87 18.60 4.76 10.24
C ILE A 87 18.50 4.46 8.74
N ASN A 88 19.60 4.57 7.99
CA ASN A 88 19.57 4.36 6.55
C ASN A 88 19.33 2.88 6.18
N VAL A 89 19.93 1.95 6.94
CA VAL A 89 19.67 0.51 6.78
C VAL A 89 18.23 0.18 7.14
N GLY A 90 17.70 0.70 8.25
CA GLY A 90 16.30 0.53 8.62
C GLY A 90 15.34 1.08 7.57
N THR A 91 15.63 2.27 7.02
CA THR A 91 14.87 2.88 5.92
C THR A 91 14.87 1.96 4.70
N LEU A 92 16.02 1.42 4.31
CA LEU A 92 16.13 0.52 3.16
C LEU A 92 15.27 -0.73 3.37
N ILE A 93 15.32 -1.33 4.56
CA ILE A 93 14.50 -2.49 4.93
C ILE A 93 13.01 -2.16 4.82
N ILE A 94 12.57 -1.03 5.36
CA ILE A 94 11.15 -0.61 5.31
C ILE A 94 10.69 -0.44 3.85
N VAL A 95 11.46 0.29 3.04
CA VAL A 95 11.12 0.57 1.63
C VAL A 95 11.02 -0.71 0.80
N GLN A 96 11.86 -1.71 1.08
CA GLN A 96 11.91 -2.97 0.32
C GLN A 96 10.89 -4.00 0.79
N LEU A 97 10.60 -4.06 2.10
CA LEU A 97 9.79 -5.14 2.67
C LEU A 97 8.33 -4.75 2.96
N VAL A 98 8.01 -3.47 3.09
CA VAL A 98 6.64 -3.05 3.40
C VAL A 98 5.81 -2.95 2.11
N PRO A 99 4.73 -3.74 1.98
CA PRO A 99 3.86 -3.69 0.80
C PRO A 99 2.87 -2.53 0.94
N PHE A 100 3.34 -1.29 0.73
CA PHE A 100 2.50 -0.09 0.93
C PHE A 100 1.25 -0.10 0.03
N ALA A 101 1.36 -0.66 -1.17
CA ALA A 101 0.21 -0.84 -2.06
C ALA A 101 -0.92 -1.67 -1.42
N ASP A 102 -0.59 -2.84 -0.85
CA ASP A 102 -1.57 -3.70 -0.18
C ASP A 102 -2.15 -3.06 1.09
N LEU A 103 -1.33 -2.32 1.84
CA LEU A 103 -1.79 -1.56 3.02
C LEU A 103 -2.83 -0.50 2.63
N TRP A 104 -2.56 0.25 1.56
CA TRP A 104 -3.44 1.31 1.10
C TRP A 104 -4.74 0.77 0.52
N GLU A 105 -4.66 -0.32 -0.24
CA GLU A 105 -5.83 -1.03 -0.74
C GLU A 105 -6.69 -1.55 0.43
N THR A 106 -6.07 -2.14 1.46
CA THR A 106 -6.82 -2.67 2.62
C THR A 106 -7.50 -1.53 3.39
N LEU A 107 -6.82 -0.40 3.55
CA LEU A 107 -7.40 0.78 4.20
C LEU A 107 -8.57 1.35 3.38
N ARG A 108 -8.42 1.43 2.05
CA ARG A 108 -9.47 1.86 1.12
C ARG A 108 -10.69 0.95 1.22
N PHE A 109 -10.49 -0.37 1.20
CA PHE A 109 -11.56 -1.35 1.39
C PHE A 109 -12.28 -1.14 2.72
N ARG A 110 -11.54 -1.10 3.84
CA ARG A 110 -12.12 -0.94 5.19
C ARG A 110 -12.94 0.33 5.33
N SER A 111 -12.50 1.44 4.73
CA SER A 111 -13.26 2.70 4.79
C SER A 111 -14.62 2.67 4.08
N ARG A 112 -14.84 1.70 3.18
CA ARG A 112 -16.03 1.62 2.31
C ARG A 112 -16.81 0.31 2.45
N VAL A 113 -16.35 -0.59 3.31
CA VAL A 113 -16.87 -1.96 3.44
C VAL A 113 -18.38 -1.99 3.72
N SER A 114 -18.87 -1.09 4.56
CA SER A 114 -20.30 -1.00 4.88
C SER A 114 -21.16 -0.64 3.67
N GLN A 115 -20.62 0.12 2.72
CA GLN A 115 -21.32 0.51 1.49
C GLN A 115 -21.31 -0.64 0.48
N TYR A 116 -20.20 -1.38 0.41
CA TYR A 116 -20.10 -2.60 -0.37
C TYR A 116 -21.09 -3.67 0.13
N GLU A 117 -21.21 -3.84 1.45
CA GLU A 117 -22.17 -4.75 2.08
C GLU A 117 -23.62 -4.32 1.84
N ALA A 118 -23.92 -3.02 1.92
CA ALA A 118 -25.25 -2.51 1.59
C ALA A 118 -25.65 -2.84 0.15
N VAL A 119 -24.72 -2.72 -0.80
CA VAL A 119 -24.98 -3.14 -2.19
C VAL A 119 -25.19 -4.65 -2.30
N ALA A 120 -24.36 -5.46 -1.63
CA ALA A 120 -24.54 -6.90 -1.63
C ALA A 120 -25.93 -7.30 -1.11
N GLN A 121 -26.38 -6.69 -0.02
CA GLN A 121 -27.71 -6.91 0.56
C GLN A 121 -28.83 -6.48 -0.39
N MET A 122 -28.70 -5.36 -1.09
CA MET A 122 -29.70 -4.92 -2.09
C MET A 122 -29.80 -5.90 -3.27
N VAL A 123 -28.70 -6.55 -3.65
CA VAL A 123 -28.74 -7.58 -4.71
C VAL A 123 -29.34 -8.88 -4.17
N GLU A 124 -28.99 -9.29 -2.95
CA GLU A 124 -29.54 -10.49 -2.30
C GLU A 124 -31.05 -10.37 -2.04
N SER A 125 -31.54 -9.18 -1.69
CA SER A 125 -32.96 -8.91 -1.47
C SER A 125 -33.77 -8.78 -2.77
N GLY A 126 -33.09 -8.71 -3.92
CA GLY A 126 -33.72 -8.49 -5.24
C GLY A 126 -34.11 -7.04 -5.53
N GLU A 127 -33.72 -6.08 -4.69
CA GLU A 127 -33.90 -4.64 -4.96
C GLU A 127 -33.07 -4.19 -6.17
N LEU A 128 -31.85 -4.73 -6.32
CA LEU A 128 -30.99 -4.54 -7.48
C LEU A 128 -30.90 -5.84 -8.28
N LEU A 129 -31.44 -5.82 -9.50
CA LEU A 129 -31.43 -6.97 -10.39
C LEU A 129 -30.37 -6.81 -11.50
N PRO A 130 -29.63 -7.88 -11.83
CA PRO A 130 -28.75 -7.88 -12.99
C PRO A 130 -29.53 -7.80 -14.30
N SER A 131 -28.93 -7.13 -15.29
CA SER A 131 -29.37 -7.23 -16.69
C SER A 131 -29.19 -8.66 -17.22
N GLU A 132 -29.75 -8.94 -18.41
CA GLU A 132 -29.52 -10.21 -19.14
C GLU A 132 -28.02 -10.52 -19.35
N SER A 133 -27.18 -9.48 -19.38
CA SER A 133 -25.72 -9.58 -19.49
C SER A 133 -24.99 -9.76 -18.16
N GLY A 134 -25.69 -9.89 -17.03
CA GLY A 134 -25.09 -10.02 -15.70
C GLY A 134 -24.46 -8.72 -15.17
N VAL A 135 -24.94 -7.55 -15.63
CA VAL A 135 -24.42 -6.24 -15.21
C VAL A 135 -25.46 -5.52 -14.37
N ILE A 136 -25.04 -4.95 -13.24
CA ILE A 136 -25.88 -4.08 -12.40
C ILE A 136 -25.34 -2.65 -12.48
N ASN A 137 -26.23 -1.70 -12.73
CA ASN A 137 -25.94 -0.28 -12.62
C ASN A 137 -26.26 0.18 -11.20
N LEU A 138 -25.26 0.62 -10.44
CA LEU A 138 -25.46 1.06 -9.07
C LEU A 138 -26.27 2.37 -9.00
N PRO A 139 -27.09 2.53 -7.94
CA PRO A 139 -27.72 3.80 -7.63
C PRO A 139 -26.68 4.91 -7.50
N GLU A 140 -27.09 6.16 -7.72
CA GLU A 140 -26.18 7.33 -7.72
C GLU A 140 -25.33 7.41 -6.44
N ALA A 141 -25.94 7.13 -5.29
CA ALA A 141 -25.29 7.09 -3.98
C ALA A 141 -24.17 6.05 -3.84
N TYR A 142 -24.08 5.07 -4.74
CA TYR A 142 -23.09 3.98 -4.70
C TYR A 142 -22.20 3.91 -5.95
N ARG A 143 -22.40 4.78 -6.96
CA ARG A 143 -21.64 4.72 -8.22
C ARG A 143 -20.12 4.80 -8.02
N TYR A 144 -19.65 5.50 -7.00
CA TYR A 144 -18.22 5.64 -6.70
C TYR A 144 -17.55 4.35 -6.20
N LEU A 145 -18.32 3.31 -5.88
CA LEU A 145 -17.79 2.02 -5.44
C LEU A 145 -17.18 1.19 -6.57
N SER A 146 -17.52 1.52 -7.83
CA SER A 146 -16.96 0.89 -9.03
C SER A 146 -16.41 1.95 -10.00
N ALA A 147 -15.16 1.76 -10.40
CA ALA A 147 -14.46 2.59 -11.38
C ALA A 147 -15.08 2.54 -12.78
N ASP A 148 -15.91 1.54 -13.08
CA ASP A 148 -16.61 1.40 -14.36
C ASP A 148 -17.92 2.21 -14.40
N ASN A 149 -17.88 3.46 -13.91
CA ASN A 149 -19.03 4.36 -13.77
C ASN A 149 -20.19 3.78 -12.94
N GLY A 150 -19.87 3.06 -11.86
CA GLY A 150 -20.88 2.41 -11.03
C GLY A 150 -21.47 1.14 -11.63
N ARG A 151 -20.93 0.60 -12.72
CA ARG A 151 -21.29 -0.73 -13.21
C ARG A 151 -20.56 -1.80 -12.42
N ILE A 152 -21.28 -2.83 -12.00
CA ILE A 152 -20.70 -4.03 -11.38
C ILE A 152 -21.15 -5.26 -12.14
N TRP A 153 -20.39 -6.33 -12.03
CA TRP A 153 -20.83 -7.63 -12.54
C TRP A 153 -21.47 -8.44 -11.42
N ALA A 154 -22.53 -9.14 -11.77
CA ALA A 154 -23.22 -10.04 -10.87
C ALA A 154 -23.44 -11.38 -11.60
N LYS A 155 -23.11 -12.46 -10.90
CA LYS A 155 -23.36 -13.82 -11.36
C LYS A 155 -24.01 -14.58 -10.23
N THR A 156 -25.13 -15.23 -10.52
CA THR A 156 -25.76 -16.19 -9.61
C THR A 156 -25.59 -17.57 -10.23
N ASP A 157 -24.87 -18.45 -9.54
CA ASP A 157 -24.62 -19.82 -9.98
C ASP A 157 -25.15 -20.79 -8.92
N ALA A 158 -26.13 -21.61 -9.29
CA ALA A 158 -26.98 -22.37 -8.38
C ALA A 158 -27.58 -21.50 -7.25
N GLU A 159 -26.88 -21.39 -6.12
CA GLU A 159 -27.27 -20.63 -4.92
C GLU A 159 -26.18 -19.65 -4.46
N THR A 160 -25.09 -19.52 -5.22
CA THR A 160 -23.98 -18.61 -4.87
C THR A 160 -24.12 -17.31 -5.64
N LEU A 161 -24.32 -16.21 -4.92
CA LEU A 161 -24.23 -14.87 -5.46
C LEU A 161 -22.77 -14.44 -5.46
N SER A 162 -22.29 -14.04 -6.64
CA SER A 162 -20.98 -13.41 -6.81
C SER A 162 -21.18 -12.00 -7.36
N LEU A 163 -20.50 -11.01 -6.77
CA LEU A 163 -20.49 -9.63 -7.26
C LEU A 163 -19.05 -9.16 -7.49
N PHE A 164 -18.83 -8.35 -8.52
CA PHE A 164 -17.51 -7.79 -8.81
C PHE A 164 -17.58 -6.27 -8.98
N PHE A 165 -16.86 -5.57 -8.11
CA PHE A 165 -16.71 -4.13 -8.09
C PHE A 165 -15.34 -3.74 -8.66
N PHE A 166 -15.33 -3.08 -9.81
CA PHE A 166 -14.08 -2.65 -10.44
C PHE A 166 -13.40 -1.55 -9.61
N THR A 167 -12.16 -1.73 -9.22
CA THR A 167 -11.31 -0.63 -8.73
C THR A 167 -10.49 -0.04 -9.87
N GLU A 168 -10.13 -0.89 -10.84
CA GLU A 168 -9.35 -0.53 -12.03
C GLU A 168 -9.84 -1.36 -13.22
N ARG A 169 -9.89 -0.71 -14.39
CA ARG A 169 -10.27 -1.37 -15.65
C ARG A 169 -9.37 -0.85 -16.76
N ASN A 170 -8.20 -1.46 -16.90
CA ASN A 170 -7.20 -1.06 -17.87
C ASN A 170 -7.47 -1.66 -19.26
N ALA A 171 -7.99 -2.90 -19.30
CA ALA A 171 -8.40 -3.59 -20.51
C ALA A 171 -9.54 -4.58 -20.22
N PRO A 172 -10.18 -5.20 -21.23
CA PRO A 172 -11.23 -6.19 -21.01
C PRO A 172 -10.80 -7.40 -20.18
N ARG A 173 -9.50 -7.78 -20.25
CA ARG A 173 -8.93 -8.91 -19.51
C ARG A 173 -8.05 -8.49 -18.32
N ASN A 174 -7.55 -7.25 -18.30
CA ASN A 174 -6.72 -6.72 -17.23
C ASN A 174 -7.53 -5.71 -16.41
N PHE A 175 -8.06 -6.20 -15.29
CA PHE A 175 -8.86 -5.43 -14.36
C PHE A 175 -8.57 -5.89 -12.92
N ALA A 176 -8.84 -5.00 -11.97
CA ALA A 176 -8.72 -5.28 -10.55
C ALA A 176 -9.97 -4.81 -9.82
N GLY A 177 -10.27 -5.44 -8.70
CA GLY A 177 -11.48 -5.11 -7.97
C GLY A 177 -11.76 -5.97 -6.74
N TYR A 178 -12.88 -5.66 -6.11
CA TYR A 178 -13.41 -6.42 -4.99
C TYR A 178 -14.45 -7.39 -5.49
N LEU A 179 -14.30 -8.65 -5.09
CA LEU A 179 -15.20 -9.74 -5.40
C LEU A 179 -15.90 -10.18 -4.11
N TYR A 180 -17.22 -10.11 -4.12
CA TYR A 180 -18.08 -10.68 -3.10
C TYR A 180 -18.53 -12.07 -3.52
N ARG A 181 -18.56 -13.01 -2.56
CA ARG A 181 -19.13 -14.36 -2.73
C ARG A 181 -19.92 -14.77 -1.51
N SER A 182 -21.22 -15.04 -1.69
CA SER A 182 -22.10 -15.44 -0.59
C SER A 182 -21.69 -16.76 0.07
N ASP A 183 -21.02 -17.65 -0.65
CA ASP A 183 -20.50 -18.93 -0.15
C ASP A 183 -19.18 -18.82 0.64
N ASN A 184 -18.59 -17.63 0.71
CA ASN A 184 -17.29 -17.36 1.34
C ASN A 184 -16.13 -18.19 0.75
N ASN A 185 -16.28 -18.83 -0.41
CA ASN A 185 -15.18 -19.53 -1.05
C ASN A 185 -14.32 -18.55 -1.86
N PRO A 186 -13.01 -18.83 -2.03
CA PRO A 186 -12.18 -18.08 -2.94
C PRO A 186 -12.71 -18.13 -4.38
N PRO A 187 -12.54 -17.05 -5.17
CA PRO A 187 -12.93 -17.04 -6.57
C PRO A 187 -12.19 -18.11 -7.38
N GLN A 188 -12.90 -18.72 -8.32
CA GLN A 188 -12.38 -19.76 -9.19
C GLN A 188 -11.87 -19.15 -10.51
N GLN A 189 -10.94 -19.84 -11.17
CA GLN A 189 -10.47 -19.42 -12.49
C GLN A 189 -11.64 -19.40 -13.48
N GLY A 190 -11.77 -18.30 -14.23
CA GLY A 190 -12.89 -18.10 -15.15
C GLY A 190 -14.12 -17.41 -14.54
N ASP A 191 -14.18 -17.22 -13.22
CA ASP A 191 -15.18 -16.33 -12.62
C ASP A 191 -15.06 -14.95 -13.27
N PHE A 192 -16.18 -14.41 -13.73
CA PHE A 192 -16.23 -13.13 -14.44
C PHE A 192 -15.29 -13.02 -15.66
N PHE A 193 -15.00 -14.15 -16.33
CA PHE A 193 -14.01 -14.24 -17.40
C PHE A 193 -12.58 -13.85 -16.98
N GLY A 194 -12.34 -13.70 -15.67
CA GLY A 194 -11.07 -13.35 -15.08
C GLY A 194 -10.12 -14.53 -15.06
N ARG A 195 -8.88 -14.28 -15.50
CA ARG A 195 -7.73 -15.14 -15.21
C ARG A 195 -7.01 -14.54 -14.02
N TRP A 196 -7.31 -15.05 -12.84
CA TRP A 196 -6.85 -14.42 -11.60
C TRP A 196 -5.36 -14.68 -11.39
N ARG A 197 -4.57 -13.60 -11.42
CA ARG A 197 -3.15 -13.61 -11.08
C ARG A 197 -2.92 -13.45 -9.58
N TYR A 198 -3.81 -12.69 -8.93
CA TYR A 198 -3.71 -12.35 -7.52
C TYR A 198 -5.09 -12.41 -6.90
N VAL A 199 -5.21 -13.11 -5.77
CA VAL A 199 -6.42 -13.24 -4.97
C VAL A 199 -6.01 -13.18 -3.51
N VAL A 200 -6.53 -12.21 -2.78
CA VAL A 200 -6.32 -12.09 -1.33
C VAL A 200 -7.66 -11.85 -0.64
N GLN A 201 -7.96 -12.67 0.37
CA GLN A 201 -9.13 -12.47 1.22
C GLN A 201 -8.94 -11.23 2.08
N LYS A 202 -9.90 -10.30 2.05
CA LYS A 202 -9.88 -9.07 2.84
C LYS A 202 -10.74 -9.19 4.10
N GLN A 203 -11.86 -9.88 3.98
CA GLN A 203 -12.72 -10.31 5.08
C GLN A 203 -13.59 -11.50 4.64
N ALA A 204 -14.43 -12.02 5.53
CA ALA A 204 -15.41 -13.03 5.15
C ALA A 204 -16.24 -12.54 3.95
N HIS A 205 -16.41 -13.39 2.95
CA HIS A 205 -17.09 -13.16 1.67
C HIS A 205 -16.40 -12.20 0.69
N TRP A 206 -15.34 -11.49 1.09
CA TRP A 206 -14.73 -10.44 0.27
C TRP A 206 -13.28 -10.73 -0.07
N TYR A 207 -12.99 -10.66 -1.38
CA TYR A 207 -11.71 -10.96 -1.97
C TYR A 207 -11.27 -9.79 -2.85
N PHE A 208 -10.01 -9.39 -2.75
CA PHE A 208 -9.40 -8.49 -3.74
C PHE A 208 -8.75 -9.33 -4.82
N CYS A 209 -9.07 -9.04 -6.08
CA CYS A 209 -8.66 -9.84 -7.23
C CYS A 209 -8.02 -8.95 -8.31
N ILE A 210 -6.96 -9.46 -8.94
CA ILE A 210 -6.33 -8.86 -10.12
C ILE A 210 -6.28 -9.93 -11.21
N SER A 211 -6.76 -9.58 -12.41
CA SER A 211 -6.74 -10.45 -13.58
C SER A 211 -5.57 -10.13 -14.54
N GLU A 212 -5.14 -11.14 -15.31
CA GLU A 212 -4.07 -11.06 -16.33
C GLU A 212 -4.47 -10.31 -17.61
#